data_AF-A0A851EPK5-F1
#
_entry.id   AF-A0A851EPK5-F1
#
_cell.length_a   1.000
_cell.length_b   1.000
_cell.length_c   1.000
_cell.angle_alpha   90.00
_cell.angle_beta   90.00
_cell.angle_gamma   90.00
#
_symmetry.space_group_name_H-M   'P 1'
#
loop_
_entity.id
_entity.type
_entity.pdbx_description
1 polymer ?
#
loop_
_entity_poly.entity_id
_entity_poly.type
_entity_poly.pdbx_seq_one_letter_code
_entity_poly.pdbx_strand_id
1 'polypeptide(L)'
;LPRAPPVCGLVPWIVVSVLSVSNCLPCCRLPACDCVWTDWIDVSYPNASDRDGGDFETFENILKHNSSWICAKPENISCRAEKFPNSSIADLGQKVECNVNVGLICKNKDQQIGGIIPMPVCLNYEISICCTPNKPECLPTPSTTSTSTSAPSSPASSVSSTTASTTAPTPTPGSTPSSTTPTTTTTMPP
;
A
#
# COMPACT_ATOMS: atom_id res chain seq x y z
N LEU A 1 -38.16 -29.81 -28.67
CA LEU A 1 -37.80 -31.15 -28.15
C LEU A 1 -36.38 -31.46 -28.64
N PRO A 2 -35.38 -31.54 -27.75
CA PRO A 2 -33.98 -31.60 -28.15
C PRO A 2 -33.57 -33.00 -28.63
N ARG A 3 -32.66 -32.99 -29.60
CA ARG A 3 -32.18 -34.10 -30.41
C ARG A 3 -31.09 -34.88 -29.66
N ALA A 4 -31.25 -36.19 -29.54
CA ALA A 4 -30.28 -37.08 -28.91
C ALA A 4 -28.98 -37.20 -29.74
N PRO A 5 -27.80 -37.32 -29.10
CA PRO A 5 -26.52 -37.51 -29.78
C PRO A 5 -26.27 -38.98 -30.18
N PRO A 6 -25.35 -39.25 -31.12
CA PRO A 6 -25.11 -40.59 -31.64
C PRO A 6 -24.29 -41.46 -30.68
N VAL A 7 -24.58 -42.76 -30.71
CA VAL A 7 -23.93 -43.81 -29.92
C VAL A 7 -22.55 -44.11 -30.51
N CYS A 8 -21.50 -44.07 -29.69
CA CYS A 8 -20.13 -44.37 -30.10
C CYS A 8 -19.88 -45.89 -29.98
N GLY A 9 -19.56 -46.54 -31.10
CA GLY A 9 -19.31 -47.97 -31.20
C GLY A 9 -17.97 -48.41 -30.59
N LEU A 10 -17.97 -49.61 -30.00
CA LEU A 10 -16.80 -50.28 -29.44
C LEU A 10 -15.99 -50.97 -30.55
N VAL A 11 -14.67 -50.77 -30.56
CA VAL A 11 -13.70 -51.52 -31.39
C VAL A 11 -12.76 -52.29 -30.45
N PRO A 12 -12.33 -53.54 -30.76
CA PRO A 12 -11.67 -54.38 -29.76
C PRO A 12 -10.15 -54.16 -29.66
N TRP A 13 -9.72 -53.89 -28.42
CA TRP A 13 -8.50 -54.24 -27.69
C TRP A 13 -7.31 -54.86 -28.45
N ILE A 14 -6.20 -54.11 -28.50
CA ILE A 14 -4.83 -54.66 -28.42
C ILE A 14 -4.16 -54.04 -27.19
N VAL A 15 -3.75 -54.91 -26.27
CA VAL A 15 -3.03 -54.63 -25.02
C VAL A 15 -1.54 -54.43 -25.30
N VAL A 16 -0.91 -53.35 -24.80
CA VAL A 16 0.41 -53.35 -24.13
C VAL A 16 0.57 -52.04 -23.33
N SER A 17 1.09 -52.17 -22.11
CA SER A 17 1.68 -51.16 -21.20
C SER A 17 0.77 -50.42 -20.21
N VAL A 18 1.13 -50.66 -18.95
CA VAL A 18 0.51 -50.24 -17.69
C VAL A 18 1.05 -48.89 -17.23
N LEU A 19 0.16 -48.12 -16.58
CA LEU A 19 0.38 -47.03 -15.62
C LEU A 19 0.81 -45.65 -16.17
N SER A 20 -0.17 -44.83 -16.55
CA SER A 20 -0.52 -43.63 -15.78
C SER A 20 -1.79 -43.01 -16.35
N VAL A 21 -2.91 -43.28 -15.68
CA VAL A 21 -4.14 -42.51 -15.86
C VAL A 21 -3.93 -41.13 -15.24
N SER A 22 -3.34 -40.19 -15.98
CA SER A 22 -3.64 -38.78 -15.76
C SER A 22 -4.80 -38.40 -16.68
N ASN A 23 -5.97 -38.93 -16.32
CA ASN A 23 -7.20 -38.18 -16.51
C ASN A 23 -6.99 -36.87 -15.74
N CYS A 24 -6.60 -35.80 -16.43
CA CYS A 24 -6.90 -34.48 -15.94
C CYS A 24 -8.43 -34.40 -15.90
N LEU A 25 -9.00 -34.75 -14.74
CA LEU A 25 -10.12 -34.02 -14.16
C LEU A 25 -9.95 -32.56 -14.59
N PRO A 26 -10.99 -31.85 -15.06
CA PRO A 26 -10.85 -30.42 -15.31
C PRO A 26 -10.28 -29.83 -14.03
N CYS A 27 -9.00 -29.46 -14.09
CA CYS A 27 -8.21 -29.07 -12.93
C CYS A 27 -9.05 -27.99 -12.27
N CYS A 28 -9.54 -28.28 -11.06
CA CYS A 28 -10.56 -27.49 -10.39
C CYS A 28 -10.27 -26.03 -10.68
N ARG A 29 -11.17 -25.34 -11.40
CA ARG A 29 -11.08 -23.89 -11.53
C ARG A 29 -11.26 -23.41 -10.10
N LEU A 30 -10.16 -23.24 -9.38
CA LEU A 30 -10.15 -22.52 -8.12
C LEU A 30 -10.88 -21.21 -8.43
N PRO A 31 -11.80 -20.78 -7.55
CA PRO A 31 -12.36 -19.45 -7.71
C PRO A 31 -11.19 -18.49 -7.85
N ALA A 32 -11.20 -17.68 -8.91
CA ALA A 32 -10.23 -16.60 -9.01
C ALA A 32 -10.45 -15.71 -7.79
N CYS A 33 -9.52 -15.80 -6.84
CA CYS A 33 -9.49 -14.96 -5.65
C CYS A 33 -8.79 -13.63 -5.94
N ASP A 34 -8.69 -13.27 -7.22
CA ASP A 34 -8.20 -11.99 -7.68
C ASP A 34 -9.03 -10.89 -7.02
N CYS A 35 -8.33 -9.86 -6.55
CA CYS A 35 -8.99 -8.71 -5.96
C CYS A 35 -9.82 -7.98 -7.04
N VAL A 36 -10.98 -7.47 -6.62
CA VAL A 36 -11.87 -6.67 -7.47
C VAL A 36 -11.79 -5.22 -7.01
N TRP A 37 -11.53 -4.32 -7.96
CA TRP A 37 -11.54 -2.89 -7.69
C TRP A 37 -12.94 -2.40 -7.39
N THR A 38 -13.07 -1.59 -6.34
CA THR A 38 -14.29 -0.84 -6.06
C THR A 38 -14.48 0.28 -7.07
N ASP A 39 -15.70 0.80 -7.14
CA ASP A 39 -15.90 2.17 -7.64
C ASP A 39 -15.07 3.16 -6.82
N TRP A 40 -14.89 4.35 -7.36
CA TRP A 40 -14.21 5.43 -6.64
C TRP A 40 -15.05 5.88 -5.45
N ILE A 41 -14.39 6.03 -4.32
CA ILE A 41 -14.96 6.41 -3.04
C ILE A 41 -14.42 7.80 -2.70
N ASP A 42 -15.37 8.70 -2.48
CA ASP A 42 -15.17 10.10 -2.10
C ASP A 42 -16.22 10.40 -1.03
N VAL A 43 -15.80 10.43 0.24
CA VAL A 43 -16.67 10.69 1.40
C VAL A 43 -16.24 11.88 2.23
N SER A 44 -15.04 12.41 1.98
CA SER A 44 -14.45 13.56 2.65
C SER A 44 -14.19 14.67 1.63
N TYR A 45 -14.25 15.93 2.10
CA TYR A 45 -14.00 17.08 1.23
C TYR A 45 -13.11 18.11 1.95
N PRO A 46 -12.09 18.66 1.29
CA PRO A 46 -11.21 19.63 1.91
C PRO A 46 -11.92 20.95 2.17
N ASN A 47 -11.85 21.42 3.43
CA ASN A 47 -12.34 22.73 3.82
C ASN A 47 -11.19 23.75 3.84
N ALA A 48 -11.20 24.72 2.92
CA ALA A 48 -10.16 25.75 2.81
C ALA A 48 -10.08 26.68 4.04
N SER A 49 -11.15 26.78 4.84
CA SER A 49 -11.17 27.60 6.06
C SER A 49 -10.60 26.87 7.28
N ASP A 50 -10.42 25.56 7.22
CA ASP A 50 -9.93 24.75 8.34
C ASP A 50 -8.51 24.24 8.05
N ARG A 51 -7.54 24.74 8.81
CA ARG A 51 -6.13 24.35 8.67
C ARG A 51 -5.82 22.97 9.23
N ASP A 52 -6.57 22.52 10.23
CA ASP A 52 -6.43 21.18 10.81
C ASP A 52 -7.27 20.14 10.07
N GLY A 53 -8.19 20.59 9.23
CA GLY A 53 -8.88 19.79 8.24
C GLY A 53 -7.99 19.33 7.08
N GLY A 54 -8.65 18.85 6.04
CA GLY A 54 -7.98 18.22 4.91
C GLY A 54 -8.94 17.30 4.19
N ASP A 55 -8.38 16.32 3.51
CA ASP A 55 -9.14 15.30 2.82
C ASP A 55 -8.72 13.89 3.24
N PHE A 56 -9.70 13.06 3.59
CA PHE A 56 -9.52 11.87 4.41
C PHE A 56 -10.42 10.71 3.94
N GLU A 57 -10.07 10.12 2.81
CA GLU A 57 -10.64 8.84 2.34
C GLU A 57 -10.06 7.66 3.12
N THR A 58 -10.23 7.68 4.45
CA THR A 58 -9.78 6.62 5.34
C THR A 58 -10.83 5.53 5.47
N PHE A 59 -10.43 4.28 5.71
CA PHE A 59 -11.41 3.20 5.94
C PHE A 59 -12.36 3.50 7.09
N GLU A 60 -11.91 4.23 8.12
CA GLU A 60 -12.76 4.68 9.21
C GLU A 60 -13.85 5.65 8.71
N ASN A 61 -13.50 6.65 7.91
CA ASN A 61 -14.48 7.59 7.35
C ASN A 61 -15.43 6.90 6.37
N ILE A 62 -14.92 6.00 5.53
CA ILE A 62 -15.73 5.23 4.60
C ILE A 62 -16.76 4.40 5.35
N LEU A 63 -16.37 3.70 6.42
CA LEU A 63 -17.30 2.92 7.27
C LEU A 63 -18.31 3.80 8.03
N LYS A 64 -17.91 5.01 8.45
CA LYS A 64 -18.82 5.98 9.07
C LYS A 64 -19.91 6.44 8.11
N HIS A 65 -19.56 6.68 6.85
CA HIS A 65 -20.50 7.13 5.82
C HIS A 65 -21.29 5.98 5.19
N ASN A 66 -20.68 4.80 5.08
CA ASN A 66 -21.27 3.59 4.53
C ASN A 66 -20.88 2.36 5.36
N SER A 67 -21.67 2.08 6.39
CA SER A 67 -21.45 0.95 7.30
C SER A 67 -21.59 -0.44 6.65
N SER A 68 -22.16 -0.50 5.44
CA SER A 68 -22.30 -1.74 4.67
C SER A 68 -21.11 -1.99 3.75
N TRP A 69 -20.20 -1.02 3.59
CA TRP A 69 -18.99 -1.20 2.81
C TRP A 69 -18.08 -2.23 3.51
N ILE A 70 -17.76 -3.31 2.80
CA ILE A 70 -16.98 -4.43 3.35
C ILE A 70 -15.85 -4.79 2.39
N CYS A 71 -14.61 -4.69 2.86
CA CYS A 71 -13.42 -5.15 2.18
C CYS A 71 -12.68 -6.10 3.11
N ALA A 72 -12.81 -7.41 2.88
CA ALA A 72 -12.26 -8.43 3.78
C ALA A 72 -10.74 -8.32 3.91
N LYS A 73 -10.10 -8.04 2.77
CA LYS A 73 -8.67 -7.90 2.63
C LYS A 73 -8.42 -6.90 1.49
N PRO A 74 -7.97 -5.68 1.80
CA PRO A 74 -7.49 -4.76 0.79
C PRO A 74 -6.11 -5.23 0.31
N GLU A 75 -5.99 -5.53 -0.97
CA GLU A 75 -4.71 -5.96 -1.58
C GLU A 75 -3.97 -4.83 -2.26
N ASN A 76 -4.72 -3.85 -2.79
CA ASN A 76 -4.13 -2.69 -3.43
C ASN A 76 -5.04 -1.46 -3.29
N ILE A 77 -4.45 -0.28 -3.47
CA ILE A 77 -5.14 1.01 -3.43
C ILE A 77 -4.70 1.87 -4.60
N SER A 78 -5.65 2.60 -5.16
CA SER A 78 -5.41 3.64 -6.15
C SER A 78 -6.01 4.93 -5.63
N CYS A 79 -5.23 6.01 -5.66
CA CYS A 79 -5.67 7.33 -5.23
C CYS A 79 -5.49 8.33 -6.37
N ARG A 80 -6.45 9.23 -6.55
CA ARG A 80 -6.34 10.32 -7.53
C ARG A 80 -7.09 11.56 -7.08
N ALA A 81 -6.69 12.72 -7.58
CA ALA A 81 -7.51 13.93 -7.43
C ALA A 81 -8.68 13.87 -8.40
N GLU A 82 -9.90 14.12 -7.93
CA GLU A 82 -11.14 14.02 -8.71
C GLU A 82 -11.07 14.91 -9.98
N LYS A 83 -10.54 16.13 -9.84
CA LYS A 83 -10.42 17.09 -10.93
C LYS A 83 -9.19 16.88 -11.83
N PHE A 84 -8.26 16.03 -11.41
CA PHE A 84 -7.01 15.76 -12.14
C PHE A 84 -6.71 14.26 -12.20
N PRO A 85 -7.60 13.45 -12.79
CA PRO A 85 -7.50 11.99 -12.73
C PRO A 85 -6.30 11.41 -13.52
N ASN A 86 -5.73 12.20 -14.44
CA ASN A 86 -4.60 11.81 -15.27
C ASN A 86 -3.26 12.37 -14.75
N SER A 87 -3.27 13.15 -13.66
CA SER A 87 -2.07 13.72 -13.07
C SER A 87 -1.67 12.89 -11.86
N SER A 88 -0.37 12.61 -11.72
CA SER A 88 0.10 11.95 -10.52
C SER A 88 0.02 12.91 -9.32
N ILE A 89 -0.15 12.37 -8.12
CA ILE A 89 -0.14 13.15 -6.87
C ILE A 89 1.16 13.96 -6.72
N ALA A 90 2.29 13.39 -7.16
CA ALA A 90 3.58 14.05 -7.13
C ALA A 90 3.62 15.29 -8.05
N ASP A 91 3.04 15.20 -9.26
CA ASP A 91 2.97 16.32 -10.21
C ASP A 91 2.04 17.44 -9.72
N LEU A 92 1.04 17.10 -8.91
CA LEU A 92 0.15 18.07 -8.25
C LEU A 92 0.87 18.85 -7.13
N GLY A 93 2.04 18.37 -6.68
CA GLY A 93 2.84 19.04 -5.65
C GLY A 93 2.24 18.97 -4.24
N GLN A 94 1.27 18.09 -4.01
CA GLN A 94 0.61 17.92 -2.72
C GLN A 94 1.24 16.81 -1.89
N LYS A 95 1.28 17.00 -0.57
CA LYS A 95 1.68 15.96 0.37
C LYS A 95 0.46 15.14 0.73
N VAL A 96 0.38 13.95 0.14
CA VAL A 96 -0.73 13.01 0.33
C VAL A 96 -0.14 11.64 0.66
N GLU A 97 -0.66 11.02 1.70
CA GLU A 97 -0.42 9.62 2.00
C GLU A 97 -1.51 8.79 1.33
N CYS A 98 -1.13 7.84 0.47
CA CYS A 98 -2.03 6.87 -0.15
C CYS A 98 -1.52 5.47 0.21
N ASN A 99 -2.22 4.77 1.09
CA ASN A 99 -1.74 3.53 1.69
C ASN A 99 -2.87 2.53 1.89
N VAL A 100 -2.64 1.29 1.48
CA VAL A 100 -3.64 0.20 1.49
C VAL A 100 -4.13 -0.19 2.89
N ASN A 101 -3.43 0.21 3.95
CA ASN A 101 -3.77 -0.10 5.34
C ASN A 101 -4.64 0.99 5.99
N VAL A 102 -4.56 2.23 5.52
CA VAL A 102 -5.25 3.39 6.15
C VAL A 102 -6.24 4.08 5.20
N GLY A 103 -6.02 3.99 3.88
CA GLY A 103 -6.72 4.77 2.87
C GLY A 103 -5.88 5.95 2.38
N LEU A 104 -6.53 7.09 2.14
CA LEU A 104 -5.85 8.34 1.79
C LEU A 104 -5.97 9.38 2.92
N ILE A 105 -4.86 10.08 3.14
CA ILE A 105 -4.75 11.18 4.10
C ILE A 105 -4.04 12.35 3.42
N CYS A 106 -4.76 13.46 3.30
CA CYS A 106 -4.22 14.76 2.98
C CYS A 106 -4.59 15.74 4.10
N LYS A 107 -3.60 16.49 4.62
CA LYS A 107 -3.83 17.48 5.68
C LYS A 107 -3.54 18.87 5.15
N ASN A 108 -4.44 19.83 5.38
CA ASN A 108 -4.30 21.20 4.88
C ASN A 108 -3.03 21.87 5.44
N LYS A 109 -2.72 21.67 6.73
CA LYS A 109 -1.51 22.20 7.37
C LYS A 109 -0.19 21.73 6.75
N ASP A 110 -0.18 20.58 6.07
CA ASP A 110 1.04 20.03 5.48
C ASP A 110 1.27 20.55 4.05
N GLN A 111 0.24 21.18 3.45
CA GLN A 111 0.29 21.72 2.10
C GLN A 111 1.00 23.07 2.07
N GLN A 112 1.80 23.25 1.02
CA GLN A 112 2.47 24.51 0.74
C GLN A 112 1.89 25.11 -0.54
N ILE A 113 2.03 26.41 -0.70
CA ILE A 113 1.76 27.05 -1.99
C ILE A 113 2.81 26.52 -2.98
N GLY A 114 2.37 25.85 -4.04
CA GLY A 114 3.26 25.25 -5.03
C GLY A 114 2.53 24.28 -5.97
N GLY A 115 3.13 24.00 -7.14
CA GLY A 115 2.51 23.15 -8.17
C GLY A 115 1.41 23.88 -8.95
N ILE A 116 0.40 23.12 -9.39
CA ILE A 116 -0.76 23.64 -10.15
C ILE A 116 -1.76 24.38 -9.23
N ILE A 117 -1.69 24.18 -7.92
CA ILE A 117 -2.68 24.67 -6.95
C ILE A 117 -2.14 25.89 -6.19
N PRO A 118 -2.76 27.08 -6.33
CA PRO A 118 -2.25 28.32 -5.76
C PRO A 118 -2.58 28.51 -4.26
N MET A 119 -3.08 27.50 -3.57
CA MET A 119 -3.52 27.58 -2.17
C MET A 119 -2.97 26.40 -1.34
N PRO A 120 -2.61 26.62 -0.06
CA PRO A 120 -2.14 25.57 0.84
C PRO A 120 -3.32 24.79 1.43
N VAL A 121 -4.10 24.16 0.55
CA VAL A 121 -5.26 23.31 0.88
C VAL A 121 -5.18 22.04 0.06
N CYS A 122 -5.62 20.92 0.62
CA CYS A 122 -5.78 19.67 -0.10
C CYS A 122 -6.72 19.83 -1.30
N LEU A 123 -6.43 19.11 -2.38
CA LEU A 123 -7.42 18.85 -3.42
C LEU A 123 -8.46 17.85 -2.92
N ASN A 124 -9.57 17.76 -3.66
CA ASN A 124 -10.53 16.69 -3.47
C ASN A 124 -9.96 15.42 -4.10
N TYR A 125 -9.73 14.38 -3.29
CA TYR A 125 -9.25 13.09 -3.71
C TYR A 125 -10.33 12.04 -3.57
N GLU A 126 -10.17 10.98 -4.35
CA GLU A 126 -10.99 9.79 -4.26
C GLU A 126 -10.08 8.56 -4.33
N ILE A 127 -10.54 7.46 -3.75
CA ILE A 127 -9.81 6.19 -3.74
C ILE A 127 -10.60 5.05 -4.35
N SER A 128 -9.91 4.13 -5.01
CA SER A 128 -10.42 2.82 -5.39
C SER A 128 -9.56 1.76 -4.73
N ILE A 129 -10.19 0.70 -4.23
CA ILE A 129 -9.52 -0.33 -3.43
C ILE A 129 -9.73 -1.67 -4.11
N CYS A 130 -8.67 -2.44 -4.27
CA CYS A 130 -8.74 -3.80 -4.79
C CYS A 130 -8.98 -4.74 -3.62
N CYS A 131 -10.21 -5.25 -3.50
CA CYS A 131 -10.63 -6.09 -2.38
C CYS A 131 -10.74 -7.55 -2.79
N THR A 132 -10.16 -8.45 -2.00
CA THR A 132 -10.40 -9.89 -2.16
C THR A 132 -11.90 -10.18 -1.93
N PRO A 133 -12.54 -11.01 -2.76
CA PRO A 133 -13.93 -11.42 -2.55
C PRO A 133 -14.14 -12.02 -1.16
N ASN A 134 -15.25 -11.68 -0.50
CA ASN A 134 -15.70 -12.26 0.76
C ASN A 134 -16.20 -13.71 0.58
N LYS A 135 -15.31 -14.60 0.15
CA LYS A 135 -15.57 -16.03 -0.02
C LYS A 135 -14.62 -16.82 0.88
N PRO A 136 -15.10 -17.88 1.55
CA PRO A 136 -14.27 -18.68 2.46
C PRO A 136 -13.07 -19.32 1.75
N GLU A 137 -13.17 -19.57 0.44
CA GLU A 137 -12.09 -20.12 -0.40
C GLU A 137 -10.97 -19.11 -0.67
N CYS A 138 -11.23 -17.81 -0.48
CA CYS A 138 -10.29 -16.72 -0.78
C CYS A 138 -9.73 -16.05 0.47
N LEU A 139 -10.25 -16.39 1.65
CA LEU A 139 -9.77 -15.88 2.92
C LEU A 139 -8.80 -16.89 3.54
N PRO A 140 -7.64 -16.44 4.04
CA PRO A 140 -6.72 -17.35 4.73
C PRO A 140 -7.42 -17.94 5.95
N THR A 141 -7.51 -19.28 6.01
CA THR A 141 -7.96 -19.98 7.21
C THR A 141 -6.90 -19.78 8.31
N PRO A 142 -7.27 -19.44 9.55
CA PRO A 142 -6.28 -19.35 10.63
C PRO A 142 -5.67 -20.74 10.85
N SER A 143 -4.42 -20.95 10.42
CA SER A 143 -3.66 -22.13 10.80
C SER A 143 -3.31 -22.04 12.27
N THR A 144 -3.91 -22.92 13.08
CA THR A 144 -3.44 -23.23 14.44
C THR A 144 -2.03 -23.78 14.33
N THR A 145 -1.03 -22.90 14.45
CA THR A 145 0.37 -23.31 14.56
C THR A 145 0.54 -23.89 15.97
N SER A 146 0.54 -25.21 16.08
CA SER A 146 1.01 -25.89 17.28
C SER A 146 2.53 -25.68 17.38
N THR A 147 2.94 -24.70 18.19
CA THR A 147 4.34 -24.45 18.51
C THR A 147 4.91 -25.66 19.25
N SER A 148 5.67 -26.51 18.56
CA SER A 148 6.48 -27.52 19.22
C SER A 148 7.67 -26.82 19.88
N THR A 149 7.57 -26.63 21.19
CA THR A 149 8.65 -26.15 22.07
C THR A 149 9.83 -27.12 22.01
N SER A 150 10.87 -26.82 21.22
CA SER A 150 12.17 -27.46 21.33
C SER A 150 13.04 -26.67 22.30
N ALA A 151 13.42 -27.33 23.39
CA ALA A 151 14.24 -26.80 24.48
C ALA A 151 15.62 -26.28 24.02
N PRO A 152 16.21 -25.26 24.68
CA PRO A 152 17.53 -24.77 24.34
C PRO A 152 18.60 -25.72 24.89
N SER A 153 19.49 -26.19 24.01
CA SER A 153 20.73 -26.87 24.38
C SER A 153 21.91 -25.93 24.11
N SER A 154 22.51 -25.41 25.18
CA SER A 154 23.86 -24.85 25.19
C SER A 154 24.88 -25.99 24.99
N PRO A 155 26.04 -25.73 24.36
CA PRO A 155 27.22 -25.46 25.20
C PRO A 155 28.27 -24.48 24.62
N ALA A 156 28.94 -23.83 25.58
CA ALA A 156 30.37 -23.52 25.69
C ALA A 156 31.09 -22.61 24.67
N SER A 157 31.58 -21.52 25.28
CA SER A 157 32.64 -20.59 24.90
C SER A 157 33.86 -21.15 24.17
N SER A 158 34.35 -20.40 23.17
CA SER A 158 35.77 -20.32 22.85
C SER A 158 36.17 -18.87 22.60
N VAL A 159 36.97 -18.34 23.51
CA VAL A 159 37.63 -17.03 23.45
C VAL A 159 38.79 -17.13 22.47
N SER A 160 38.82 -16.29 21.44
CA SER A 160 40.04 -15.99 20.69
C SER A 160 40.36 -14.51 20.80
N SER A 161 41.48 -14.26 21.48
CA SER A 161 42.19 -13.02 21.62
C SER A 161 42.72 -12.53 20.27
N THR A 162 42.57 -11.24 19.99
CA THR A 162 43.47 -10.55 19.06
C THR A 162 43.79 -9.16 19.59
N THR A 163 45.08 -8.89 19.53
CA THR A 163 45.88 -7.92 20.27
C THR A 163 45.63 -6.47 19.84
N ALA A 164 45.72 -5.57 20.81
CA ALA A 164 45.67 -4.12 20.67
C ALA A 164 46.83 -3.54 19.84
N SER A 165 46.58 -2.42 19.15
CA SER A 165 47.57 -1.36 18.86
C SER A 165 46.90 -0.04 18.45
N THR A 166 46.74 0.84 19.45
CA THR A 166 47.16 2.26 19.49
C THR A 166 47.22 3.10 18.21
N THR A 167 46.42 4.18 18.12
CA THR A 167 46.92 5.59 18.12
C THR A 167 45.80 6.64 18.22
N ALA A 168 46.20 7.80 18.72
CA ALA A 168 45.49 8.86 19.44
C ALA A 168 44.58 9.81 18.61
N PRO A 169 43.78 10.68 19.28
CA PRO A 169 42.80 11.56 18.64
C PRO A 169 43.41 12.87 18.13
N THR A 170 42.86 13.43 17.06
CA THR A 170 43.13 14.81 16.64
C THR A 170 41.83 15.62 16.66
N PRO A 171 41.65 16.55 17.62
CA PRO A 171 40.67 17.62 17.51
C PRO A 171 41.31 18.81 16.80
N THR A 172 40.67 19.32 15.74
CA THR A 172 41.02 20.63 15.16
C THR A 172 39.98 21.65 15.61
N PRO A 173 40.34 22.65 16.43
CA PRO A 173 39.53 23.84 16.64
C PRO A 173 39.98 24.92 15.65
N GLY A 174 39.12 25.21 14.66
CA GLY A 174 39.30 26.33 13.73
C GLY A 174 38.43 27.52 14.13
N SER A 175 39.01 28.46 14.87
CA SER A 175 38.43 29.76 15.19
C SER A 175 38.61 30.73 14.02
N THR A 176 37.57 31.42 13.57
CA THR A 176 37.70 32.83 13.13
C THR A 176 36.34 33.56 13.23
N PRO A 177 36.24 34.63 14.02
CA PRO A 177 35.17 35.62 13.95
C PRO A 177 35.60 36.85 13.14
N SER A 178 34.66 37.46 12.41
CA SER A 178 34.54 38.87 12.03
C SER A 178 34.08 39.03 10.57
N SER A 179 32.97 39.74 10.35
CA SER A 179 33.01 41.14 9.90
C SER A 179 31.59 41.69 9.66
N THR A 180 31.23 42.68 10.50
CA THR A 180 30.55 43.96 10.20
C THR A 180 29.55 44.12 9.03
N THR A 181 28.38 44.65 9.41
CA THR A 181 27.34 45.48 8.75
C THR A 181 27.83 46.45 7.64
N PRO A 182 26.97 46.95 6.72
CA PRO A 182 25.96 47.97 7.07
C PRO A 182 24.56 47.81 6.45
N THR A 183 23.62 48.42 7.16
CA THR A 183 22.23 48.72 6.86
C THR A 183 22.08 49.63 5.64
N THR A 184 21.11 49.35 4.76
CA THR A 184 20.57 50.33 3.81
C THR A 184 19.10 50.56 4.11
N THR A 185 18.83 51.68 4.78
CA THR A 185 17.51 52.30 4.90
C THR A 185 17.35 53.24 3.72
N THR A 186 16.42 52.96 2.82
CA THR A 186 16.01 53.91 1.77
C THR A 186 14.65 54.46 2.14
N THR A 187 14.69 55.66 2.73
CA THR A 187 13.55 56.56 2.93
C THR A 187 13.24 57.24 1.59
N MET A 188 11.95 57.29 1.23
CA MET A 188 11.47 58.01 0.05
C MET A 188 10.42 59.04 0.50
N PRO A 189 10.59 60.33 0.14
CA PRO A 189 9.50 61.30 0.02
C PRO A 189 9.45 61.88 -1.42
N PRO A 190 8.47 62.72 -1.80
CA PRO A 190 7.26 63.17 -1.09
C PRO A 190 5.95 62.49 -1.54
#